data_AF-A0A7K0C719-F1
#
_entry.id   AF-A0A7K0C719-F1
#
_cell.length_a   1.000
_cell.length_b   1.000
_cell.length_c   1.000
_cell.angle_alpha   90.00
_cell.angle_beta   90.00
_cell.angle_gamma   90.00
#
_symmetry.space_group_name_H-M   'P 1'
#
loop_
_entity.id
_entity.type
_entity.pdbx_description
1 polymer ?
#
loop_
_entity_poly.entity_id
_entity_poly.type
_entity_poly.pdbx_seq_one_letter_code
_entity_poly.pdbx_strand_id
1 'polypeptide(L)'
;MSDDDDMISVRPEVVTLVRAMVIGEVARQIVAAFDVDDTVLETVLKGFQGRYLEQVELIIHRADGGRPAYLSVSVDWERHRVIMEDDSSRKSFEVDPNRSLLGQVAPALDLIMARVLEARKRIRPVRCRAVYTYRSGQREAGREALGTVALTPADRGDLAEAKKGARIGGRDGGLGEVTVDFRYDSGG
;
A
#
# COMPACT_ATOMS: atom_id res chain seq x y z
N MET A 1 0.42 -43.96 27.30
CA MET A 1 -0.40 -42.87 26.73
C MET A 1 0.47 -42.25 25.67
N SER A 2 0.17 -42.57 24.41
CA SER A 2 0.83 -41.98 23.25
C SER A 2 0.20 -40.61 23.05
N ASP A 3 0.97 -39.56 23.36
CA ASP A 3 0.67 -38.21 22.90
C ASP A 3 0.90 -38.22 21.39
N ASP A 4 -0.17 -38.45 20.64
CA ASP A 4 -0.21 -38.13 19.22
C ASP A 4 -0.11 -36.60 19.12
N ASP A 5 1.12 -36.10 19.06
CA ASP A 5 1.42 -34.75 18.58
C ASP A 5 0.89 -34.68 17.15
N ASP A 6 -0.33 -34.16 17.00
CA ASP A 6 -0.93 -33.80 15.72
C ASP A 6 -0.03 -32.72 15.08
N MET A 7 0.97 -33.19 14.33
CA MET A 7 1.91 -32.34 13.62
C MET A 7 1.19 -31.74 12.40
N ILE A 8 0.54 -30.59 12.60
CA ILE A 8 -0.11 -29.83 11.54
C ILE A 8 0.98 -29.24 10.63
N SER A 9 1.28 -29.94 9.54
CA SER A 9 2.16 -29.44 8.49
C SER A 9 1.37 -28.52 7.54
N VAL A 10 1.63 -27.21 7.62
CA VAL A 10 1.04 -26.21 6.72
C VAL A 10 1.90 -26.08 5.47
N ARG A 11 1.29 -26.25 4.30
CA ARG A 11 1.99 -26.14 3.02
C ARG A 11 2.47 -24.69 2.78
N PRO A 12 3.70 -24.47 2.27
CA PRO A 12 4.26 -23.12 2.03
C PRO A 12 3.38 -22.22 1.13
N GLU A 13 2.62 -22.80 0.22
CA GLU A 13 1.71 -22.09 -0.69
C GLU A 13 0.55 -21.43 0.06
N VAL A 14 0.05 -22.08 1.11
CA VAL A 14 -1.02 -21.56 1.97
C VAL A 14 -0.50 -20.34 2.74
N VAL A 15 0.72 -20.41 3.26
CA VAL A 15 1.36 -19.28 3.95
C VAL A 15 1.53 -18.07 3.01
N THR A 16 1.93 -18.32 1.76
CA THR A 16 2.10 -17.27 0.75
C THR A 16 0.78 -16.61 0.37
N LEU A 17 -0.29 -17.40 0.20
CA LEU A 17 -1.62 -16.90 -0.10
C LEU A 17 -2.16 -16.00 1.03
N VAL A 18 -2.06 -16.47 2.27
CA VAL A 18 -2.52 -15.73 3.45
C VAL A 18 -1.76 -14.39 3.58
N ARG A 19 -0.45 -14.37 3.28
CA ARG A 19 0.33 -13.12 3.27
C ARG A 19 -0.17 -12.13 2.22
N ALA A 20 -0.41 -12.59 0.99
CA ALA A 20 -0.96 -11.74 -0.06
C ALA A 20 -2.36 -11.18 0.30
N MET A 21 -3.18 -11.98 1.01
CA MET A 21 -4.47 -11.54 1.54
C MET A 21 -4.33 -10.41 2.56
N VAL A 22 -3.42 -10.56 3.52
CA VAL A 22 -3.16 -9.54 4.53
C VAL A 22 -2.62 -8.26 3.89
N ILE A 23 -1.66 -8.37 2.98
CA ILE A 23 -1.09 -7.22 2.26
C ILE A 23 -2.17 -6.45 1.50
N GLY A 24 -3.03 -7.16 0.76
CA GLY A 24 -4.11 -6.53 0.01
C GLY A 24 -5.11 -5.81 0.91
N GLU A 25 -5.42 -6.38 2.08
CA GLU A 25 -6.34 -5.76 3.03
C GLU A 25 -5.73 -4.51 3.70
N VAL A 26 -4.46 -4.56 4.09
CA VAL A 26 -3.73 -3.40 4.62
C VAL A 26 -3.68 -2.28 3.58
N ALA A 27 -3.30 -2.59 2.34
CA ALA A 27 -3.25 -1.62 1.26
C ALA A 27 -4.63 -0.99 0.99
N ARG A 28 -5.70 -1.80 0.98
CA ARG A 28 -7.08 -1.35 0.82
C ARG A 28 -7.48 -0.36 1.92
N GLN A 29 -7.17 -0.65 3.18
CA GLN A 29 -7.51 0.23 4.30
C GLN A 29 -6.78 1.57 4.25
N ILE A 30 -5.49 1.54 3.91
CA ILE A 30 -4.68 2.77 3.74
C ILE A 30 -5.27 3.65 2.64
N VAL A 31 -5.61 3.06 1.50
CA VAL A 31 -6.18 3.78 0.34
C VAL A 31 -7.60 4.27 0.62
N ALA A 32 -8.42 3.49 1.34
CA ALA A 32 -9.78 3.86 1.73
C ALA A 32 -9.83 5.12 2.60
N ALA A 33 -8.77 5.42 3.35
CA ALA A 33 -8.69 6.64 4.14
C ALA A 33 -8.76 7.93 3.29
N PHE A 34 -8.57 7.86 1.98
CA PHE A 34 -8.62 9.00 1.07
C PHE A 34 -9.91 9.08 0.24
N ASP A 35 -10.99 8.40 0.68
CA ASP A 35 -12.32 8.42 0.04
C ASP A 35 -12.28 8.12 -1.47
N VAL A 36 -11.47 7.14 -1.88
CA VAL A 36 -11.48 6.66 -3.27
C VAL A 36 -12.73 5.81 -3.53
N ASP A 37 -13.11 5.70 -4.81
CA ASP A 37 -14.25 4.88 -5.23
C ASP A 37 -14.06 3.38 -4.91
N ASP A 38 -15.16 2.66 -4.68
CA ASP A 38 -15.15 1.23 -4.36
C ASP A 38 -14.43 0.38 -5.42
N THR A 39 -14.53 0.76 -6.70
CA THR A 39 -13.78 0.12 -7.79
C THR A 39 -12.27 0.18 -7.58
N VAL A 40 -11.76 1.29 -7.04
CA VAL A 40 -10.33 1.43 -6.70
C VAL A 40 -9.98 0.52 -5.54
N LEU A 41 -10.82 0.48 -4.50
CA LEU A 41 -10.61 -0.39 -3.32
C LEU A 41 -10.58 -1.87 -3.71
N GLU A 42 -11.52 -2.30 -4.55
CA GLU A 42 -11.54 -3.65 -5.09
C GLU A 42 -10.33 -3.95 -5.95
N THR A 43 -9.91 -3.01 -6.80
CA THR A 43 -8.73 -3.16 -7.66
C THR A 43 -7.46 -3.33 -6.83
N VAL A 44 -7.31 -2.54 -5.77
CA VAL A 44 -6.18 -2.63 -4.83
C VAL A 44 -6.20 -3.98 -4.12
N LEU A 45 -7.34 -4.38 -3.56
CA LEU A 45 -7.49 -5.64 -2.85
C LEU A 45 -7.16 -6.84 -3.74
N LYS A 46 -7.86 -6.96 -4.87
CA LYS A 46 -7.69 -8.06 -5.83
C LYS A 46 -6.30 -8.04 -6.47
N GLY A 47 -5.76 -6.85 -6.73
CA GLY A 47 -4.47 -6.68 -7.37
C GLY A 47 -3.30 -7.15 -6.51
N PHE A 48 -3.32 -6.86 -5.20
CA PHE A 48 -2.32 -7.38 -4.27
C PHE A 48 -2.60 -8.85 -3.91
N GLN A 49 -3.85 -9.26 -3.67
CA GLN A 49 -4.20 -10.65 -3.40
C GLN A 49 -3.79 -11.61 -4.51
N GLY A 50 -4.10 -11.24 -5.76
CA GLY A 50 -3.70 -11.98 -6.96
C GLY A 50 -2.23 -11.81 -7.33
N ARG A 51 -1.46 -11.04 -6.55
CA ARG A 51 -0.05 -10.73 -6.79
C ARG A 51 0.19 -10.19 -8.21
N TYR A 52 -0.72 -9.36 -8.72
CA TYR A 52 -0.60 -8.67 -10.00
C TYR A 52 0.08 -7.32 -9.85
N LEU A 53 -0.26 -6.59 -8.77
CA LEU A 53 0.25 -5.25 -8.51
C LEU A 53 1.55 -5.31 -7.73
N GLU A 54 2.49 -4.47 -8.14
CA GLU A 54 3.71 -4.16 -7.40
C GLU A 54 3.49 -2.91 -6.54
N GLN A 55 2.72 -1.95 -7.06
CA GLN A 55 2.49 -0.67 -6.40
C GLN A 55 1.16 -0.05 -6.85
N VAL A 56 0.49 0.64 -5.92
CA VAL A 56 -0.59 1.57 -6.21
C VAL A 56 -0.19 2.97 -5.74
N GLU A 57 -0.48 3.97 -6.54
CA GLU A 57 -0.16 5.37 -6.25
C GLU A 57 -1.46 6.17 -6.29
N LEU A 58 -1.72 7.00 -5.28
CA LEU A 58 -2.81 7.96 -5.29
C LEU A 58 -2.27 9.35 -5.57
N ILE A 59 -2.87 10.00 -6.56
CA ILE A 59 -2.78 11.42 -6.79
C ILE A 59 -3.97 12.06 -6.07
N ILE A 60 -3.68 12.91 -5.10
CA ILE A 60 -4.67 13.46 -4.17
C ILE A 60 -4.78 14.96 -4.41
N HIS A 61 -5.88 15.39 -5.02
CA HIS A 61 -6.17 16.80 -5.25
C HIS A 61 -6.75 17.43 -3.99
N ARG A 62 -6.25 18.62 -3.65
CA ARG A 62 -6.60 19.38 -2.45
C ARG A 62 -7.76 20.33 -2.70
N ALA A 63 -8.55 20.60 -1.66
CA ALA A 63 -9.63 21.58 -1.73
C ALA A 63 -9.14 23.02 -2.00
N ASP A 64 -7.93 23.36 -1.56
CA ASP A 64 -7.34 24.69 -1.70
C ASP A 64 -6.78 24.98 -3.11
N GLY A 65 -6.86 24.02 -4.04
CA GLY A 65 -6.28 24.14 -5.38
C GLY A 65 -4.74 24.14 -5.39
N GLY A 66 -4.11 23.86 -4.25
CA GLY A 66 -2.67 23.70 -4.13
C GLY A 66 -2.17 22.46 -4.87
N ARG A 67 -0.83 22.31 -4.91
CA ARG A 67 -0.19 21.18 -5.58
C ARG A 67 -0.76 19.84 -5.06
N PRO A 68 -1.04 18.86 -5.94
CA PRO A 68 -1.52 17.55 -5.53
C PRO A 68 -0.58 16.86 -4.52
N ALA A 69 -1.18 16.23 -3.52
CA ALA A 69 -0.48 15.31 -2.64
C ALA A 69 -0.36 13.94 -3.30
N TYR A 70 0.57 13.14 -2.79
CA TYR A 70 0.93 11.83 -3.33
C TYR A 70 0.96 10.81 -2.21
N LEU A 71 0.31 9.67 -2.43
CA LEU A 71 0.46 8.46 -1.62
C LEU A 71 0.95 7.34 -2.52
N SER A 72 1.87 6.52 -2.06
CA SER A 72 2.25 5.27 -2.71
C SER A 72 2.09 4.12 -1.73
N VAL A 73 1.61 2.99 -2.20
CA VAL A 73 1.58 1.72 -1.48
C VAL A 73 2.27 0.67 -2.37
N SER A 74 3.47 0.19 -2.01
CA SER A 74 4.20 -0.83 -2.78
C SER A 74 4.61 -2.07 -1.97
N VAL A 75 4.89 -3.16 -2.68
CA VAL A 75 5.21 -4.49 -2.12
C VAL A 75 6.45 -5.08 -2.81
N ASP A 76 7.46 -5.50 -2.05
CA ASP A 76 8.58 -6.29 -2.56
C ASP A 76 8.22 -7.79 -2.47
N TRP A 77 7.79 -8.32 -3.61
CA TRP A 77 7.31 -9.70 -3.74
C TRP A 77 8.39 -10.76 -3.72
N GLU A 78 9.65 -10.41 -4.01
CA GLU A 78 10.75 -11.39 -4.03
C GLU A 78 11.12 -11.77 -2.62
N ARG A 79 11.24 -10.77 -1.76
CA ARG A 79 11.52 -10.98 -0.34
C ARG A 79 10.25 -11.24 0.44
N HIS A 80 9.09 -11.04 -0.18
CA HIS A 80 7.80 -10.87 0.51
C HIS A 80 7.96 -9.87 1.66
N ARG A 81 8.81 -8.86 1.50
CA ARG A 81 9.16 -7.86 2.52
C ARG A 81 8.56 -6.53 2.12
N VAL A 82 8.55 -5.58 3.04
CA VAL A 82 8.50 -4.17 2.63
C VAL A 82 9.52 -3.32 3.28
N ILE A 83 9.72 -2.26 2.53
CA ILE A 83 10.66 -1.20 2.72
C ILE A 83 9.90 0.15 2.67
N MET A 84 9.74 0.84 3.79
CA MET A 84 9.44 2.27 3.84
C MET A 84 10.72 3.08 3.64
N GLU A 85 10.68 4.15 2.84
CA GLU A 85 11.72 5.17 2.79
C GLU A 85 11.10 6.55 3.02
N ASP A 86 11.57 7.24 4.06
CA ASP A 86 11.50 8.71 4.12
C ASP A 86 12.92 9.26 3.96
N ASP A 87 13.03 10.57 3.72
CA ASP A 87 14.29 11.30 3.47
C ASP A 87 15.34 11.20 4.62
N SER A 88 15.02 10.52 5.73
CA SER A 88 15.85 10.36 6.93
C SER A 88 16.10 8.92 7.37
N SER A 89 15.33 7.92 6.91
CA SER A 89 15.63 6.48 7.17
C SER A 89 14.76 5.50 6.38
N ARG A 90 15.39 4.41 5.95
CA ARG A 90 14.73 3.20 5.44
C ARG A 90 14.24 2.34 6.61
N LYS A 91 12.94 2.02 6.68
CA LYS A 91 12.36 1.14 7.70
C LYS A 91 11.71 -0.06 7.05
N SER A 92 11.96 -1.25 7.55
CA SER A 92 11.41 -2.48 7.03
C SER A 92 10.87 -3.33 8.17
N PHE A 93 9.87 -4.14 7.87
CA PHE A 93 9.40 -5.22 8.72
C PHE A 93 9.32 -6.47 7.88
N GLU A 94 9.41 -7.54 8.63
CA GLU A 94 9.47 -8.90 8.15
C GLU A 94 8.37 -9.63 8.92
N VAL A 95 7.41 -10.21 8.20
CA VAL A 95 6.40 -11.08 8.79
C VAL A 95 7.10 -12.34 9.27
N ASP A 96 7.25 -12.44 10.59
CA ASP A 96 7.78 -13.62 11.23
C ASP A 96 6.80 -14.77 11.01
N PRO A 97 7.19 -15.83 10.28
CA PRO A 97 6.31 -16.98 10.03
C PRO A 97 5.92 -17.71 11.31
N ASN A 98 6.63 -17.49 12.43
CA ASN A 98 6.41 -18.17 13.70
C ASN A 98 5.51 -17.39 14.67
N ARG A 99 5.00 -16.23 14.26
CA ARG A 99 4.15 -15.37 15.09
C ARG A 99 2.80 -15.14 14.42
N SER A 100 1.76 -14.89 15.22
CA SER A 100 0.43 -14.65 14.66
C SER A 100 0.43 -13.40 13.79
N LEU A 101 -0.14 -13.51 12.58
CA LEU A 101 -0.23 -12.38 11.64
C LEU A 101 -1.01 -11.21 12.26
N LEU A 102 -2.12 -11.50 12.95
CA LEU A 102 -2.94 -10.50 13.62
C LEU A 102 -2.14 -9.72 14.69
N GLY A 103 -1.32 -10.41 15.49
CA GLY A 103 -0.50 -9.77 16.52
C GLY A 103 0.66 -8.95 15.96
N GLN A 104 1.09 -9.23 14.72
CA GLN A 104 2.13 -8.48 14.03
C GLN A 104 1.58 -7.28 13.26
N VAL A 105 0.39 -7.42 12.65
CA VAL A 105 -0.19 -6.40 11.75
C VAL A 105 -1.09 -5.40 12.47
N ALA A 106 -1.82 -5.77 13.53
CA ALA A 106 -2.77 -4.86 14.15
C ALA A 106 -2.12 -3.60 14.77
N PRO A 107 -1.07 -3.71 15.62
CA PRO A 107 -0.39 -2.52 16.15
C PRO A 107 0.24 -1.68 15.03
N ALA A 108 0.55 -2.35 13.91
CA ALA A 108 1.12 -1.73 12.74
C ALA A 108 0.16 -0.80 12.04
N LEU A 109 -0.96 -1.39 11.70
CA LEU A 109 -1.99 -0.76 10.95
C LEU A 109 -2.52 0.45 11.72
N ASP A 110 -2.71 0.34 13.03
CA ASP A 110 -3.17 1.45 13.87
C ASP A 110 -2.27 2.68 13.76
N LEU A 111 -0.95 2.49 13.83
CA LEU A 111 0.02 3.58 13.74
C LEU A 111 0.07 4.22 12.35
N ILE A 112 0.03 3.39 11.30
CA ILE A 112 0.00 3.86 9.90
C ILE A 112 -1.29 4.64 9.65
N MET A 113 -2.43 4.09 10.08
CA MET A 113 -3.75 4.70 9.91
C MET A 113 -3.86 6.02 10.66
N ALA A 114 -3.33 6.12 11.88
CA ALA A 114 -3.30 7.38 12.62
C ALA A 114 -2.61 8.50 11.82
N ARG A 115 -1.46 8.19 11.19
CA ARG A 115 -0.71 9.14 10.37
C ARG A 115 -1.41 9.49 9.07
N VAL A 116 -1.96 8.48 8.39
CA VAL A 116 -2.73 8.66 7.16
C VAL A 116 -3.95 9.55 7.41
N LEU A 117 -4.67 9.33 8.52
CA LEU A 117 -5.82 10.14 8.89
C LEU A 117 -5.42 11.57 9.28
N GLU A 118 -4.29 11.75 9.97
CA GLU A 118 -3.76 13.09 10.26
C GLU A 118 -3.38 13.85 8.98
N ALA A 119 -2.68 13.18 8.07
CA ALA A 119 -2.36 13.67 6.74
C ALA A 119 -3.61 14.09 5.96
N ARG A 120 -4.63 13.22 5.92
CA ARG A 120 -5.91 13.50 5.26
C ARG A 120 -6.58 14.76 5.82
N LYS A 121 -6.58 14.95 7.14
CA LYS A 121 -7.14 16.16 7.78
C LYS A 121 -6.44 17.45 7.32
N ARG A 122 -5.12 17.40 7.10
CA ARG A 122 -4.33 18.55 6.63
C ARG A 122 -4.57 18.83 5.14
N ILE A 123 -4.56 17.78 4.32
CA ILE A 123 -4.68 17.88 2.86
C ILE A 123 -6.09 18.24 2.40
N ARG A 124 -7.11 17.77 3.13
CA ARG A 124 -8.54 17.95 2.77
C ARG A 124 -8.79 17.51 1.32
N PRO A 125 -8.66 16.21 1.02
CA PRO A 125 -8.80 15.70 -0.34
C PRO A 125 -10.19 16.00 -0.89
N VAL A 126 -10.26 16.46 -2.14
CA VAL A 126 -11.53 16.63 -2.88
C VAL A 126 -11.68 15.64 -4.01
N ARG A 127 -10.56 15.09 -4.49
CA ARG A 127 -10.54 14.09 -5.53
C ARG A 127 -9.27 13.28 -5.42
N CYS A 128 -9.41 11.97 -5.53
CA CYS A 128 -8.30 11.04 -5.56
C CYS A 128 -8.33 10.26 -6.87
N ARG A 129 -7.15 9.97 -7.42
CA ARG A 129 -6.99 9.12 -8.59
C ARG A 129 -5.92 8.09 -8.32
N ALA A 130 -6.24 6.83 -8.56
CA ALA A 130 -5.30 5.73 -8.42
C ALA A 130 -4.55 5.44 -9.73
N VAL A 131 -3.28 5.10 -9.59
CA VAL A 131 -2.38 4.66 -10.65
C VAL A 131 -1.78 3.32 -10.22
N TYR A 132 -1.81 2.34 -11.12
CA TYR A 132 -1.42 0.97 -10.82
C TYR A 132 -0.14 0.58 -11.56
N THR A 133 0.85 0.12 -10.80
CA THR A 133 2.06 -0.49 -11.32
C THR A 133 1.97 -2.00 -11.13
N TYR A 134 2.11 -2.70 -12.25
CA TYR A 134 2.06 -4.16 -12.32
C TYR A 134 3.45 -4.75 -12.12
N ARG A 135 3.51 -5.92 -11.50
CA ARG A 135 4.74 -6.71 -11.42
C ARG A 135 5.22 -7.08 -12.81
N SER A 136 6.53 -7.28 -12.93
CA SER A 136 7.15 -7.79 -14.16
C SER A 136 6.46 -9.07 -14.64
N GLY A 137 6.10 -9.11 -15.92
CA GLY A 137 5.40 -10.24 -16.54
C GLY A 137 3.91 -10.38 -16.21
N GLN A 138 3.34 -9.58 -15.30
CA GLN A 138 1.93 -9.68 -14.86
C GLN A 138 1.01 -8.61 -15.45
N ARG A 139 1.55 -7.71 -16.28
CA ARG A 139 0.82 -6.52 -16.74
C ARG A 139 -0.45 -6.82 -17.54
N GLU A 140 -0.37 -7.68 -18.54
CA GLU A 140 -1.53 -7.98 -19.40
C GLU A 140 -2.58 -8.78 -18.63
N ALA A 141 -2.16 -9.86 -17.96
CA ALA A 141 -3.04 -10.68 -17.12
C ALA A 141 -3.70 -9.86 -15.99
N GLY A 142 -2.94 -8.97 -15.35
CA GLY A 142 -3.46 -8.09 -14.30
C GLY A 142 -4.46 -7.07 -14.82
N ARG A 143 -4.24 -6.48 -16.01
CA ARG A 143 -5.21 -5.55 -16.60
C ARG A 143 -6.53 -6.21 -16.94
N GLU A 144 -6.47 -7.42 -17.50
CA GLU A 144 -7.65 -8.22 -17.81
C GLU A 144 -8.40 -8.60 -16.52
N ALA A 145 -7.69 -9.14 -15.53
CA ALA A 145 -8.28 -9.59 -14.27
C ALA A 145 -8.87 -8.43 -13.42
N LEU A 146 -8.26 -7.24 -13.48
CA LEU A 146 -8.64 -6.09 -12.67
C LEU A 146 -9.48 -5.06 -13.43
N GLY A 147 -9.69 -5.23 -14.74
CA GLY A 147 -10.46 -4.29 -15.57
C GLY A 147 -9.84 -2.89 -15.69
N THR A 148 -8.52 -2.74 -15.47
CA THR A 148 -7.87 -1.43 -15.51
C THR A 148 -7.43 -1.04 -16.93
N VAL A 149 -7.41 0.26 -17.20
CA VAL A 149 -6.90 0.81 -18.46
C VAL A 149 -5.45 1.30 -18.36
N ALA A 150 -4.81 1.52 -19.50
CA ALA A 150 -3.47 2.07 -19.56
C ALA A 150 -3.44 3.54 -19.12
N LEU A 151 -2.39 3.92 -18.38
CA LEU A 151 -2.14 5.32 -18.03
C LEU A 151 -1.96 6.17 -19.28
N THR A 152 -2.74 7.25 -19.34
CA THR A 152 -2.59 8.27 -20.37
C THR A 152 -1.32 9.11 -20.13
N PRO A 153 -0.83 9.85 -21.13
CA PRO A 153 0.27 10.81 -20.92
C PRO A 153 -0.05 11.88 -19.88
N ALA A 154 -1.32 12.33 -19.81
CA ALA A 154 -1.77 13.29 -18.81
C ALA A 154 -1.63 12.72 -17.39
N ASP A 155 -2.07 11.48 -17.17
CA ASP A 155 -1.95 10.83 -15.85
C ASP A 155 -0.49 10.73 -15.38
N ARG A 156 0.44 10.51 -16.31
CA ARG A 156 1.88 10.47 -16.01
C ARG A 156 2.43 11.86 -15.69
N GLY A 157 1.91 12.90 -16.32
CA GLY A 157 2.22 14.29 -16.02
C GLY A 157 1.80 14.66 -14.60
N ASP A 158 0.53 14.39 -14.26
CA ASP A 158 -0.02 14.63 -12.92
C ASP A 158 0.75 13.85 -11.85
N LEU A 159 1.07 12.58 -12.12
CA LEU A 159 1.86 11.76 -11.21
C LEU A 159 3.27 12.32 -11.01
N ALA A 160 3.93 12.75 -12.08
CA ALA A 160 5.26 13.34 -12.00
C ALA A 160 5.25 14.68 -11.25
N GLU A 161 4.19 15.47 -11.37
CA GLU A 161 4.03 16.71 -10.62
C GLU A 161 3.76 16.46 -9.14
N ALA A 162 2.85 15.53 -8.81
CA ALA A 162 2.55 15.14 -7.43
C ALA A 162 3.83 14.61 -6.73
N LYS A 163 4.64 13.83 -7.44
CA LYS A 163 5.95 13.34 -6.96
C LYS A 163 6.98 14.45 -6.68
N LYS A 164 6.87 15.60 -7.36
CA LYS A 164 7.72 16.79 -7.17
C LYS A 164 7.27 17.67 -5.98
N GLY A 165 6.09 17.42 -5.39
CA GLY A 165 5.60 18.10 -4.20
C GLY A 165 6.53 17.96 -3.00
N ALA A 166 6.49 18.96 -2.09
CA ALA A 166 7.41 19.05 -0.96
C ALA A 166 7.35 17.81 -0.04
N ARG A 167 8.51 17.50 0.53
CA ARG A 167 8.77 16.33 1.39
C ARG A 167 8.33 16.65 2.81
N ILE A 168 7.43 15.84 3.38
CA ILE A 168 7.16 15.84 4.82
C ILE A 168 7.26 14.42 5.33
N GLY A 169 8.28 14.17 6.14
CA GLY A 169 8.55 12.90 6.80
C GLY A 169 7.68 12.70 8.04
N GLY A 170 7.41 11.43 8.32
CA GLY A 170 6.92 10.93 9.59
C GLY A 170 7.71 9.68 9.94
N ARG A 171 8.57 9.76 10.95
CA ARG A 171 9.46 8.67 11.40
C ARG A 171 8.77 7.90 12.53
N ASP A 172 8.41 6.62 12.35
CA ASP A 172 8.17 5.70 13.49
C ASP A 172 8.69 4.31 13.22
N GLY A 173 9.30 3.73 14.24
CA GLY A 173 10.15 2.53 14.17
C GLY A 173 9.41 1.21 14.30
N GLY A 174 8.17 1.11 13.80
CA GLY A 174 7.38 -0.07 14.10
C GLY A 174 7.38 -1.17 13.03
N LEU A 175 7.30 -0.85 11.73
CA LEU A 175 6.51 -1.72 10.84
C LEU A 175 6.99 -1.76 9.39
N GLY A 176 6.36 -2.63 8.62
CA GLY A 176 6.58 -2.87 7.22
C GLY A 176 5.81 -4.13 6.82
N GLU A 177 6.26 -4.79 5.78
CA GLU A 177 5.42 -5.44 4.75
C GLU A 177 4.38 -4.58 3.96
N VAL A 178 4.32 -3.22 4.09
CA VAL A 178 3.71 -2.23 3.12
C VAL A 178 4.47 -0.87 2.93
N THR A 179 4.91 -0.49 1.70
CA THR A 179 5.68 0.76 1.47
C THR A 179 4.70 1.93 1.34
N VAL A 180 4.51 2.71 2.39
CA VAL A 180 3.64 3.89 2.33
C VAL A 180 4.48 5.16 2.14
N ASP A 181 4.65 5.62 0.91
CA ASP A 181 5.26 6.94 0.64
C ASP A 181 4.16 7.99 0.67
N PHE A 182 4.32 9.03 1.48
CA PHE A 182 3.36 10.12 1.56
C PHE A 182 4.04 11.47 1.40
N ARG A 183 3.61 12.24 0.39
CA ARG A 183 4.18 13.55 0.07
C ARG A 183 3.08 14.57 -0.08
N TYR A 184 3.20 15.69 0.61
CA TYR A 184 2.30 16.83 0.46
C TYR A 184 3.02 18.10 0.89
N ASP A 185 2.64 19.21 0.29
CA ASP A 185 3.16 20.53 0.66
C ASP A 185 2.47 21.03 1.94
N SER A 186 3.24 21.38 2.98
CA SER A 186 2.65 21.85 4.24
C SER A 186 1.97 23.20 4.10
N GLY A 187 2.33 24.03 3.12
CA GLY A 187 1.82 25.40 3.01
C GLY A 187 2.09 26.22 4.29
N GLY A 188 3.10 27.09 4.25
CA GLY A 188 3.24 28.13 5.28
C GLY A 188 2.08 29.13 5.24
#